data_AF-A0A1Y3MAQ8-F1
#
_entry.id   AF-A0A1Y3MAQ8-F1
#
_cell.length_a   1.000
_cell.length_b   1.000
_cell.length_c   1.000
_cell.angle_alpha   90.00
_cell.angle_beta   90.00
_cell.angle_gamma   90.00
#
_symmetry.space_group_name_H-M   'P 1'
#
loop_
_entity.id
_entity.type
_entity.pdbx_description
1 polymer ?
#
loop_
_entity_poly.entity_id
_entity_poly.type
_entity_poly.pdbx_seq_one_letter_code
_entity_poly.pdbx_strand_id
1 'polypeptide(L)'
;MFITERRPKRRMSIDNLRFIIKRISNRAGIKKSIHPHQLRHSYATHMINNGAPLEVIQSLLGHEKSETTRIYAQLSGKLRRDLYSKYF
;
A
#
# COMPACT_ATOMS: atom_id res chain seq x y z
N MET A 1 11.29 -5.44 8.16
CA MET A 1 11.77 -6.22 6.99
C MET A 1 11.31 -7.66 7.14
N PHE A 2 10.85 -8.33 6.07
CA PHE A 2 10.33 -9.72 6.12
C PHE A 2 11.41 -10.76 5.79
N ILE A 3 11.46 -11.85 6.56
CA ILE A 3 12.41 -12.96 6.40
C ILE A 3 11.66 -14.30 6.29
N THR A 4 12.32 -15.32 5.75
CA THR A 4 11.83 -16.70 5.78
C THR A 4 12.27 -17.39 7.07
N GLU A 5 11.46 -18.32 7.56
CA GLU A 5 11.78 -19.14 8.75
C GLU A 5 12.77 -20.29 8.44
N ARG A 6 12.98 -20.60 7.15
CA ARG A 6 13.93 -21.62 6.69
C ARG A 6 15.36 -21.24 7.07
N ARG A 7 16.19 -22.24 7.41
CA ARG A 7 17.63 -22.07 7.66
C ARG A 7 18.45 -22.33 6.38
N PRO A 8 19.47 -21.52 6.07
CA PRO A 8 19.80 -20.25 6.72
C PRO A 8 18.71 -19.20 6.46
N LYS A 9 18.49 -18.29 7.43
CA LYS A 9 17.47 -17.24 7.31
C LYS A 9 17.79 -16.36 6.10
N ARG A 10 16.81 -16.16 5.21
CA ARG A 10 16.97 -15.33 4.01
C ARG A 10 15.85 -14.29 3.94
N ARG A 11 16.11 -13.19 3.22
CA ARG A 11 15.07 -12.22 2.87
C ARG A 11 13.95 -12.93 2.10
N MET A 12 12.70 -12.59 2.41
CA MET A 12 11.57 -13.12 1.67
C MET A 12 11.60 -12.63 0.22
N SER A 13 11.49 -13.56 -0.75
CA SER A 13 11.36 -13.22 -2.17
C SER A 13 9.96 -12.71 -2.50
N ILE A 14 9.84 -11.95 -3.59
CA ILE A 14 8.54 -11.48 -4.11
C ILE A 14 7.65 -12.67 -4.49
N ASP A 15 8.22 -13.74 -5.03
CA ASP A 15 7.45 -14.93 -5.39
C ASP A 15 6.90 -15.66 -4.17
N ASN A 16 7.66 -15.71 -3.07
CA ASN A 16 7.13 -16.25 -1.81
C ASN A 16 5.99 -15.38 -1.27
N LEU A 17 6.11 -14.05 -1.36
CA LEU A 17 5.02 -13.15 -0.98
C LEU A 17 3.76 -13.38 -1.84
N ARG A 18 3.92 -13.50 -3.17
CA ARG A 18 2.80 -13.83 -4.09
C ARG A 18 2.16 -15.17 -3.75
N PHE A 19 2.97 -16.18 -3.44
CA PHE A 19 2.48 -17.49 -3.01
C PHE A 19 1.65 -17.40 -1.73
N ILE A 20 2.14 -16.67 -0.72
CA ILE A 20 1.41 -16.43 0.53
C ILE A 20 0.09 -15.72 0.27
N ILE A 21 0.07 -14.65 -0.53
CA ILE A 21 -1.15 -13.92 -0.90
C ILE A 21 -2.16 -14.85 -1.56
N LYS A 22 -1.74 -15.66 -2.53
CA LYS A 22 -2.62 -16.64 -3.20
C LYS A 22 -3.25 -17.63 -2.21
N ARG A 23 -2.47 -18.13 -1.26
CA ARG A 23 -2.97 -19.04 -0.20
C ARG A 23 -4.01 -18.35 0.68
N ILE A 24 -3.78 -17.09 1.05
CA ILE A 24 -4.74 -16.29 1.84
C ILE A 24 -6.02 -16.06 1.04
N SER A 25 -5.92 -15.66 -0.24
CA SER A 25 -7.09 -15.44 -1.11
C SER A 25 -7.95 -16.69 -1.26
N ASN A 26 -7.32 -17.86 -1.44
CA ASN A 26 -8.03 -19.13 -1.51
C ASN A 26 -8.77 -19.44 -0.20
N ARG A 27 -8.13 -19.21 0.96
CA ARG A 27 -8.76 -19.39 2.28
C ARG A 27 -9.92 -18.44 2.52
N ALA A 28 -9.86 -17.24 1.95
CA ALA A 28 -10.91 -16.24 2.01
C ALA A 28 -12.04 -16.46 0.99
N GLY A 29 -11.99 -17.52 0.16
CA GLY A 29 -12.99 -17.78 -0.88
C GLY A 29 -12.96 -16.81 -2.06
N ILE A 30 -11.89 -16.03 -2.20
CA ILE A 30 -11.74 -15.05 -3.29
C ILE A 30 -11.34 -15.80 -4.56
N LYS A 31 -12.27 -15.90 -5.52
CA LYS A 31 -12.04 -16.57 -6.82
C LYS A 31 -11.13 -15.78 -7.77
N LYS A 32 -11.01 -14.47 -7.56
CA LYS A 32 -10.14 -13.60 -8.35
C LYS A 32 -8.68 -13.87 -8.02
N SER A 33 -7.82 -13.92 -9.02
CA SER A 33 -6.37 -13.93 -8.79
C SER A 33 -5.95 -12.61 -8.15
N ILE A 34 -5.38 -12.68 -6.94
CA ILE A 34 -4.90 -11.53 -6.17
C ILE A 34 -3.36 -11.51 -6.15
N HIS A 35 -2.77 -10.35 -6.44
CA HIS A 35 -1.34 -10.09 -6.35
C HIS A 35 -1.05 -8.70 -5.76
N PRO A 36 0.19 -8.39 -5.34
CA PRO A 36 0.52 -7.16 -4.61
C PRO A 36 0.01 -5.86 -5.25
N HIS A 37 0.09 -5.73 -6.58
CA HIS A 37 -0.40 -4.53 -7.28
C HIS A 37 -1.93 -4.36 -7.16
N GLN A 38 -2.71 -5.45 -7.18
CA GLN A 38 -4.17 -5.35 -7.01
C GLN A 38 -4.55 -4.96 -5.59
N LEU A 39 -3.81 -5.40 -4.57
CA LEU A 39 -4.03 -4.95 -3.19
C LEU A 39 -3.77 -3.44 -3.08
N ARG A 40 -2.71 -2.96 -3.72
CA ARG A 40 -2.38 -1.53 -3.79
C ARG A 40 -3.45 -0.72 -4.53
N HIS A 41 -3.98 -1.24 -5.64
CA HIS A 41 -5.10 -0.60 -6.34
C HIS A 41 -6.36 -0.59 -5.48
N SER A 42 -6.70 -1.70 -4.83
CA SER A 42 -7.84 -1.79 -3.92
C SER A 42 -7.73 -0.77 -2.78
N TYR A 43 -6.53 -0.60 -2.23
CA TYR A 43 -6.26 0.41 -1.20
C TYR A 43 -6.46 1.83 -1.75
N ALA A 44 -5.91 2.15 -2.92
CA ALA A 44 -6.08 3.45 -3.56
C ALA A 44 -7.56 3.76 -3.84
N THR A 45 -8.29 2.82 -4.45
CA THR A 45 -9.72 2.95 -4.73
C THR A 45 -10.54 3.12 -3.45
N HIS A 46 -10.22 2.37 -2.40
CA HIS A 46 -10.90 2.50 -1.10
C HIS A 46 -10.73 3.91 -0.52
N MET A 47 -9.51 4.46 -0.59
CA MET A 47 -9.23 5.82 -0.13
C MET A 47 -9.98 6.88 -0.95
N ILE A 48 -9.99 6.74 -2.29
CA ILE A 48 -10.73 7.65 -3.18
C ILE A 48 -12.21 7.64 -2.85
N ASN A 49 -12.81 6.46 -2.69
CA ASN A 49 -14.23 6.30 -2.40
C ASN A 49 -14.63 6.89 -1.04
N ASN A 50 -13.69 6.97 -0.08
CA ASN A 50 -13.90 7.59 1.23
C ASN A 50 -13.49 9.08 1.25
N GLY A 51 -13.36 9.71 0.08
CA GLY A 51 -13.08 11.14 -0.06
C GLY A 51 -11.67 11.55 0.36
N ALA A 52 -10.71 10.62 0.36
CA ALA A 52 -9.32 10.98 0.63
C ALA A 52 -8.78 11.86 -0.52
N PRO A 53 -8.06 12.96 -0.23
CA PRO A 53 -7.44 13.78 -1.26
C PRO A 53 -6.43 12.98 -2.10
N LEU A 54 -6.40 13.25 -3.40
CA LEU A 54 -5.53 12.52 -4.34
C LEU A 54 -4.04 12.66 -3.97
N GLU A 55 -3.66 13.81 -3.43
CA GLU A 55 -2.31 14.14 -2.99
C GLU A 55 -1.87 13.26 -1.82
N VAL A 56 -2.79 12.94 -0.90
CA VAL A 56 -2.56 12.02 0.21
C VAL A 56 -2.36 10.61 -0.33
N ILE A 57 -3.23 10.18 -1.24
CA ILE A 57 -3.15 8.85 -1.85
C ILE A 57 -1.83 8.68 -2.61
N GLN A 58 -1.45 9.66 -3.43
CA GLN A 58 -0.19 9.64 -4.19
C GLN A 58 1.05 9.56 -3.28
N SER A 59 1.06 10.34 -2.18
CA SER A 59 2.13 10.28 -1.20
C SER A 59 2.21 8.92 -0.49
N LEU A 60 1.09 8.35 -0.10
CA LEU A 60 1.03 7.03 0.56
C LEU A 60 1.45 5.88 -0.37
N LEU A 61 1.19 6.03 -1.67
CA LEU A 61 1.63 5.06 -2.66
C LEU A 61 3.12 5.24 -3.00
N GLY A 62 3.71 6.42 -2.83
CA GLY A 62 5.14 6.64 -3.05
C GLY A 62 5.51 6.74 -4.53
N HIS A 63 4.64 7.37 -5.34
CA HIS A 63 5.00 7.72 -6.71
C HIS A 63 5.94 8.93 -6.69
N GLU A 64 7.25 8.67 -6.67
CA GLU A 64 8.28 9.62 -7.08
C GLU A 64 8.12 9.93 -8.58
N LYS A 65 7.26 10.89 -8.92
CA LYS A 65 7.54 11.79 -10.03
C LYS A 65 7.58 13.21 -9.47
N SER A 66 8.75 13.80 -9.60
CA SER A 66 9.34 14.87 -8.82
C SER A 66 8.78 16.28 -9.04
N GLU A 67 7.50 16.41 -9.41
CA GLU A 67 6.80 17.71 -9.49
C GLU A 67 5.96 18.02 -8.24
N THR A 68 5.71 17.03 -7.36
CA THR A 68 4.79 17.17 -6.22
C THR A 68 5.47 17.56 -4.90
N THR A 69 6.80 17.55 -4.81
CA THR A 69 7.55 17.98 -3.61
C THR A 69 7.24 19.44 -3.24
N ARG A 70 7.00 20.30 -4.24
CA ARG A 70 6.69 21.72 -4.04
C ARG A 70 5.28 21.95 -3.48
N ILE A 71 4.32 21.08 -3.83
CA ILE A 71 2.94 21.11 -3.29
C ILE A 71 2.90 20.49 -1.89
N TYR A 72 3.67 19.43 -1.63
CA TYR A 72 3.71 18.79 -0.31
C TYR A 72 4.32 19.69 0.77
N ALA A 73 5.20 20.62 0.40
CA ALA A 73 5.66 21.69 1.30
C ALA A 73 4.53 22.65 1.72
N GLN A 74 3.49 22.82 0.89
CA GLN A 74 2.36 23.71 1.18
C GLN A 74 1.25 23.03 2.00
N LEU A 75 1.11 21.72 1.93
CA LEU A 75 0.23 20.95 2.83
C LEU A 75 0.88 20.89 4.21
N SER A 76 0.62 21.91 5.03
CA SER A 76 1.16 22.05 6.38
C SER A 76 1.09 20.75 7.20
N GLY A 77 2.08 20.53 8.07
CA GLY A 77 2.20 19.29 8.85
C GLY A 77 1.01 18.96 9.77
N LYS A 78 0.08 19.90 10.01
CA LYS A 78 -1.19 19.66 10.70
C LYS A 78 -2.16 18.89 9.81
N LEU A 79 -2.41 19.37 8.59
CA LEU A 79 -3.29 18.69 7.63
C LEU A 79 -2.79 17.27 7.31
N ARG A 80 -1.47 17.09 7.21
CA ARG A 80 -0.85 15.76 7.05
C ARG A 80 -1.14 14.83 8.23
N ARG A 81 -1.06 15.32 9.47
CA ARG A 81 -1.35 14.53 10.69
C ARG A 81 -2.82 14.19 10.82
N ASP A 82 -3.70 15.16 10.56
CA ASP A 82 -5.15 14.98 10.66
C ASP A 82 -5.65 13.95 9.63
N LEU A 83 -5.12 14.00 8.40
CA LEU A 83 -5.46 13.02 7.36
C LEU A 83 -4.88 11.64 7.69
N TYR A 84 -3.68 11.56 8.28
CA TYR A 84 -3.15 10.27 8.75
C TYR A 84 -4.05 9.68 9.84
N SER A 85 -4.44 10.45 10.86
CA SER A 85 -5.33 9.99 11.94
C SER A 85 -6.75 9.64 11.50
N LYS A 86 -7.23 10.19 10.38
CA LYS A 86 -8.58 9.95 9.87
C LYS A 86 -8.69 8.64 9.10
N TYR A 87 -7.61 8.21 8.44
CA TYR A 87 -7.61 7.06 7.53
C TYR A 87 -6.72 5.89 7.99
N PHE A 88 -5.97 6.07 9.09
CA PHE A 88 -5.18 5.06 9.80
C PHE A 88 -5.47 5.11 11.29
#